data_AF-A0A641AUL2-F1
#
_entry.id   AF-A0A641AUL2-F1
#
_cell.length_a   1.000
_cell.length_b   1.000
_cell.length_c   1.000
_cell.angle_alpha   90.00
_cell.angle_beta   90.00
_cell.angle_gamma   90.00
#
_symmetry.space_group_name_H-M   'P 1'
#
loop_
_entity.id
_entity.type
_entity.pdbx_description
1 polymer ?
#
loop_
_entity_poly.entity_id
_entity_poly.type
_entity_poly.pdbx_seq_one_letter_code
_entity_poly.pdbx_strand_id
1 'polypeptide(L)'
;MSPIPSVRFALPGRWLKAELDDPAAVSALSDMLPDGGREADAWLDSLRAAGAKTLLLRVQSSSAAAIVFIWPPGESHGDASAAGVRTRLGLDGETVPNGKGYTVVRDRRAKEGSEQDVVTYGVAHPETGRILVVRCMAFDHTFEPLEVEDFDLAAANLTWDET
;
A
#
# COMPACT_ATOMS: atom_id res chain seq x y z
N MET A 1 -22.86 3.85 1.13
CA MET A 1 -21.43 3.52 1.09
C MET A 1 -21.24 2.56 -0.07
N SER A 2 -20.49 2.95 -1.10
CA SER A 2 -20.12 2.01 -2.17
C SER A 2 -19.18 0.94 -1.60
N PRO A 3 -19.30 -0.33 -2.01
CA PRO A 3 -18.40 -1.38 -1.53
C PRO A 3 -16.94 -1.04 -1.85
N ILE A 4 -16.04 -1.35 -0.92
CA ILE A 4 -14.60 -1.25 -1.18
C ILE A 4 -14.24 -2.41 -2.12
N PRO A 5 -13.62 -2.14 -3.29
CA PRO A 5 -13.28 -3.20 -4.21
C PRO A 5 -12.27 -4.20 -3.61
N SER A 6 -12.49 -5.50 -3.84
CA SER A 6 -11.60 -6.55 -3.34
C SER A 6 -10.32 -6.61 -4.16
N VAL A 7 -9.18 -6.39 -3.52
CA VAL A 7 -7.86 -6.46 -4.15
C VAL A 7 -7.29 -7.87 -4.02
N ARG A 8 -6.95 -8.50 -5.14
CA ARG A 8 -6.14 -9.73 -5.14
C ARG A 8 -4.67 -9.35 -5.16
N PHE A 9 -3.94 -9.73 -4.11
CA PHE A 9 -2.53 -9.43 -3.93
C PHE A 9 -1.85 -10.65 -3.33
N ALA A 10 -0.78 -11.13 -3.95
CA ALA A 10 -0.07 -12.33 -3.53
C ALA A 10 1.43 -12.03 -3.46
N LEU A 11 2.03 -12.36 -2.32
CA LEU A 11 3.46 -12.24 -2.08
C LEU A 11 3.98 -13.50 -1.38
N PRO A 12 5.27 -13.85 -1.56
CA PRO A 12 5.89 -14.93 -0.83
C PRO A 12 5.90 -14.67 0.69
N GLY A 13 5.82 -15.76 1.45
CA GLY A 13 5.85 -15.74 2.91
C GLY A 13 4.48 -15.81 3.58
N ARG A 14 4.47 -15.67 4.91
CA ARG A 14 3.24 -15.64 5.72
C ARG A 14 2.90 -14.19 6.04
N TRP A 15 1.71 -13.78 5.63
CA TRP A 15 1.18 -12.43 5.86
C TRP A 15 -0.06 -12.53 6.74
N LEU A 16 -0.13 -11.66 7.74
CA LEU A 16 -1.31 -11.46 8.56
C LEU A 16 -2.11 -10.33 7.93
N LYS A 17 -3.37 -10.60 7.61
CA LYS A 17 -4.31 -9.61 7.08
C LYS A 17 -5.15 -9.06 8.22
N ALA A 18 -5.32 -7.75 8.25
CA ALA A 18 -6.24 -7.05 9.13
C ALA A 18 -6.98 -5.95 8.37
N GLU A 19 -8.28 -5.85 8.63
CA GLU A 19 -9.07 -4.71 8.20
C GLU A 19 -8.99 -3.64 9.28
N LEU A 20 -8.68 -2.40 8.90
CA LEU A 20 -8.39 -1.32 9.85
C LEU A 20 -9.66 -0.74 10.50
N ASP A 21 -10.84 -1.15 10.04
CA ASP A 21 -12.14 -0.86 10.64
C ASP A 21 -12.59 -1.93 11.66
N ASP A 22 -11.87 -3.04 11.80
CA ASP A 22 -12.09 -4.06 12.84
C ASP A 22 -11.21 -3.75 14.08
N PRO A 23 -11.80 -3.32 15.21
CA PRO A 23 -11.03 -3.00 16.42
C PRO A 23 -10.26 -4.19 16.99
N ALA A 24 -10.75 -5.42 16.83
CA ALA A 24 -10.08 -6.61 17.35
C ALA A 24 -8.84 -6.94 16.52
N ALA A 25 -8.94 -6.83 15.19
CA ALA A 25 -7.81 -7.03 14.29
C ALA A 25 -6.72 -5.96 14.49
N VAL A 26 -7.15 -4.72 14.73
CA VAL A 26 -6.26 -3.58 15.03
C VAL A 26 -5.52 -3.79 16.34
N SER A 27 -6.21 -4.18 17.40
CA SER A 27 -5.57 -4.43 18.70
C SER A 27 -4.49 -5.52 18.59
N ALA A 28 -4.78 -6.60 17.86
CA ALA A 28 -3.80 -7.66 17.63
C ALA A 28 -2.60 -7.18 16.79
N LEU A 29 -2.82 -6.29 15.82
CA LEU A 29 -1.75 -5.68 15.02
C LEU A 29 -0.83 -4.78 15.85
N SER A 30 -1.39 -3.92 16.71
CA SER A 30 -0.61 -2.98 17.53
C SER A 30 0.41 -3.72 18.41
N ASP A 31 0.06 -4.91 18.90
CA ASP A 31 0.95 -5.75 19.72
C ASP A 31 2.11 -6.38 18.93
N MET A 32 2.03 -6.41 17.59
CA MET A 32 3.02 -7.05 16.71
C MET A 32 3.98 -6.06 16.04
N LEU A 33 3.76 -4.75 16.19
CA LEU A 33 4.63 -3.73 15.61
C LEU A 33 5.89 -3.49 16.48
N PRO A 34 7.06 -3.27 15.87
CA PRO A 34 8.36 -3.28 16.56
C PRO A 34 8.51 -2.26 17.71
N ASP A 35 7.74 -1.17 17.74
CA ASP A 35 7.93 -0.05 18.70
C ASP A 35 6.90 0.04 19.84
N GLY A 36 5.94 -0.88 19.92
CA GLY A 36 4.95 -0.89 21.00
C GLY A 36 3.86 0.20 20.92
N GLY A 37 2.75 -0.05 21.62
CA GLY A 37 1.41 0.42 21.27
C GLY A 37 1.17 1.92 21.00
N ARG A 38 1.92 2.87 21.59
CA ARG A 38 1.58 4.29 21.45
C ARG A 38 2.00 4.90 20.10
N GLU A 39 3.13 4.48 19.55
CA GLU A 39 3.56 4.90 18.21
C GLU A 39 2.83 4.11 17.13
N ALA A 40 2.52 2.83 17.42
CA ALA A 40 1.66 1.98 16.61
C ALA A 40 0.26 2.58 16.41
N ASP A 41 -0.40 3.02 17.49
CA ASP A 41 -1.77 3.56 17.40
C ASP A 41 -1.81 4.87 16.60
N ALA A 42 -0.86 5.78 16.83
CA ALA A 42 -0.76 7.01 16.06
C ALA A 42 -0.49 6.75 14.57
N TRP A 43 0.34 5.76 14.26
CA TRP A 43 0.59 5.32 12.89
C TRP A 43 -0.67 4.73 12.24
N LEU A 44 -1.35 3.81 12.92
CA LEU A 44 -2.59 3.19 12.43
C LEU A 44 -3.70 4.24 12.22
N ASP A 45 -3.83 5.22 13.12
CA ASP A 45 -4.76 6.34 12.95
C ASP A 45 -4.41 7.21 11.74
N SER A 46 -3.12 7.47 11.50
CA SER A 46 -2.67 8.19 10.30
C SER A 46 -3.02 7.44 9.02
N LEU A 47 -2.92 6.11 9.02
CA LEU A 47 -3.31 5.27 7.88
C LEU A 47 -4.82 5.34 7.65
N ARG A 48 -5.64 5.21 8.70
CA ARG A 48 -7.10 5.34 8.58
C ARG A 48 -7.51 6.71 8.02
N ALA A 49 -6.90 7.78 8.51
CA ALA A 49 -7.15 9.13 8.05
C ALA A 49 -6.81 9.30 6.55
N ALA A 50 -5.75 8.63 6.07
CA ALA A 50 -5.40 8.60 4.66
C ALA A 50 -6.38 7.77 3.79
N GLY A 51 -7.28 6.99 4.40
CA GLY A 51 -8.21 6.10 3.71
C GLY A 51 -7.73 4.65 3.61
N ALA A 52 -6.75 4.25 4.43
CA ALA A 52 -6.34 2.86 4.53
C ALA A 52 -7.50 1.98 5.01
N LYS A 53 -7.70 0.85 4.33
CA LYS A 53 -8.75 -0.12 4.65
C LYS A 53 -8.18 -1.45 5.08
N THR A 54 -7.18 -1.93 4.36
CA THR A 54 -6.56 -3.22 4.61
C THR A 54 -5.07 -3.03 4.88
N LEU A 55 -4.57 -3.74 5.89
CA LEU A 55 -3.16 -3.86 6.20
C LEU A 55 -2.74 -5.34 6.14
N LEU A 56 -1.63 -5.61 5.47
CA LEU A 56 -0.94 -6.90 5.52
C LEU A 56 0.38 -6.71 6.28
N LEU A 57 0.61 -7.51 7.31
CA LEU A 57 1.84 -7.47 8.11
C LEU A 57 2.59 -8.80 8.01
N ARG A 58 3.90 -8.72 7.76
CA ARG A 58 4.83 -9.85 7.85
C ARG A 58 5.86 -9.52 8.91
N VAL A 59 5.90 -10.30 9.99
CA VAL A 59 6.92 -10.20 11.04
C VAL A 59 7.87 -11.38 10.92
N GLN A 60 9.16 -11.09 10.83
CA GLN A 60 10.26 -12.04 10.91
C GLN A 60 11.02 -11.81 12.23
N SER A 61 11.95 -12.70 12.56
CA SER A 61 12.67 -12.70 13.85
C SER A 61 13.38 -11.40 14.20
N SER A 62 13.67 -10.52 13.24
CA SER A 62 14.37 -9.25 13.45
C SER A 62 13.91 -8.13 12.51
N SER A 63 12.79 -8.30 11.81
CA SER A 63 12.30 -7.30 10.85
C SER A 63 10.79 -7.43 10.66
N ALA A 64 10.14 -6.32 10.32
CA ALA A 64 8.74 -6.31 9.93
C ALA A 64 8.57 -5.63 8.57
N ALA A 65 7.59 -6.07 7.80
CA ALA A 65 7.15 -5.40 6.58
C ALA A 65 5.63 -5.26 6.60
N ALA A 66 5.13 -4.09 6.22
CA ALA A 66 3.71 -3.81 6.11
C ALA A 66 3.33 -3.41 4.69
N ILE A 67 2.14 -3.81 4.25
CA ILE A 67 1.53 -3.38 3.00
C ILE A 67 0.16 -2.82 3.32
N VAL A 68 -0.07 -1.58 2.89
CA VAL A 68 -1.31 -0.87 3.20
C VAL A 68 -2.01 -0.49 1.91
N PHE A 69 -3.29 -0.82 1.83
CA PHE A 69 -4.18 -0.49 0.73
C PHE A 69 -5.03 0.71 1.12
N ILE A 70 -4.80 1.82 0.42
CA ILE A 70 -5.36 3.13 0.73
C ILE A 70 -6.26 3.56 -0.41
N TRP A 71 -7.53 3.81 -0.09
CA TRP A 71 -8.48 4.44 -0.99
C TRP A 71 -8.62 5.90 -0.57
N PRO A 72 -7.97 6.86 -1.24
CA PRO A 72 -7.98 8.24 -0.80
C PRO A 72 -9.43 8.77 -0.68
N PRO A 73 -9.77 9.38 0.48
CA PRO A 73 -11.14 9.83 0.71
C PRO A 73 -11.54 10.91 -0.28
N GLY A 74 -12.75 10.80 -0.85
CA GLY A 74 -13.28 11.76 -1.82
C GLY A 74 -12.83 11.53 -3.27
N GLU A 75 -11.90 10.61 -3.52
CA GLU A 75 -11.37 10.35 -4.86
C GLU A 75 -12.05 9.12 -5.49
N SER A 76 -13.25 9.34 -6.05
CA SER A 76 -13.99 8.31 -6.79
C SER A 76 -13.67 8.26 -8.29
N HIS A 77 -13.10 9.34 -8.84
CA HIS A 77 -12.74 9.49 -10.25
C HIS A 77 -11.46 10.32 -10.37
N GLY A 78 -10.80 10.28 -11.53
CA GLY A 78 -9.64 11.14 -11.79
C GLY A 78 -9.02 10.93 -13.16
N ASP A 79 -7.85 11.53 -13.38
CA ASP A 79 -7.05 11.28 -14.57
C ASP A 79 -6.33 9.92 -14.42
N ALA A 80 -6.66 8.98 -15.29
CA ALA A 80 -6.07 7.65 -15.35
C ALA A 80 -4.67 7.65 -15.98
N SER A 81 -4.19 8.76 -16.53
CA SER A 81 -2.85 8.84 -17.14
C SER A 81 -1.74 8.74 -16.10
N ALA A 82 -0.55 8.31 -16.51
CA ALA A 82 0.61 8.26 -15.61
C ALA A 82 0.99 9.66 -15.08
N ALA A 83 0.73 10.72 -15.85
CA ALA A 83 0.91 12.10 -15.39
C ALA A 83 -0.12 12.45 -14.29
N GLY A 84 -1.39 12.11 -14.49
CA GLY A 84 -2.45 12.29 -13.50
C GLY A 84 -2.18 11.58 -12.18
N VAL A 85 -1.71 10.32 -12.26
CA VAL A 85 -1.29 9.54 -11.08
C VAL A 85 -0.13 10.23 -10.36
N ARG A 86 0.94 10.62 -11.07
CA ARG A 86 2.09 11.34 -10.48
C ARG A 86 1.66 12.62 -9.78
N THR A 87 0.82 13.43 -10.43
CA THR A 87 0.30 14.68 -9.85
C THR A 87 -0.48 14.43 -8.56
N ARG A 88 -1.36 13.42 -8.53
CA ARG A 88 -2.16 13.10 -7.33
C ARG A 88 -1.33 12.56 -6.18
N LEU A 89 -0.28 11.80 -6.47
CA LEU A 89 0.63 11.32 -5.44
C LEU A 89 1.66 12.39 -5.02
N GLY A 90 1.91 13.39 -5.85
CA GLY A 90 3.01 14.34 -5.68
C GLY A 90 4.39 13.66 -5.79
N LEU A 91 4.51 12.67 -6.68
CA LEU A 91 5.70 11.81 -6.83
C LEU A 91 6.17 11.79 -8.29
N ASP A 92 7.49 11.77 -8.49
CA ASP A 92 8.13 11.60 -9.81
C ASP A 92 8.45 10.13 -10.11
N GLY A 93 7.48 9.26 -9.85
CA GLY A 93 7.66 7.81 -9.92
C GLY A 93 7.78 7.23 -11.34
N GLU A 94 8.27 6.01 -11.42
CA GLU A 94 8.41 5.22 -12.64
C GLU A 94 7.11 4.48 -12.98
N THR A 95 6.84 4.24 -14.26
CA THR A 95 5.66 3.47 -14.67
C THR A 95 5.94 1.98 -14.64
N VAL A 96 5.05 1.21 -14.01
CA VAL A 96 5.10 -0.25 -13.99
C VAL A 96 4.08 -0.80 -14.99
N PRO A 97 4.45 -1.71 -15.90
CA PRO A 97 3.49 -2.33 -16.80
C PRO A 97 2.43 -3.13 -16.03
N ASN A 98 1.16 -2.99 -16.38
CA ASN A 98 0.06 -3.75 -15.78
C ASN A 98 -0.70 -4.51 -16.86
N GLY A 99 -0.87 -5.82 -16.66
CA GLY A 99 -1.44 -6.73 -17.66
C GLY A 99 -2.93 -6.52 -17.94
N LYS A 100 -3.60 -5.64 -17.19
CA LYS A 100 -5.04 -5.41 -17.21
C LYS A 100 -5.41 -3.98 -17.60
N GLY A 101 -4.43 -3.18 -18.00
CA GLY A 101 -4.64 -1.82 -18.52
C GLY A 101 -4.76 -0.73 -17.46
N TYR A 102 -4.56 -1.05 -16.18
CA TYR A 102 -4.46 -0.05 -15.13
C TYR A 102 -3.16 0.75 -15.30
N THR A 103 -3.20 2.02 -14.96
CA THR A 103 -1.97 2.81 -14.89
C THR A 103 -1.33 2.63 -13.54
N VAL A 104 -0.09 2.14 -13.50
CA VAL A 104 0.68 1.97 -12.27
C VAL A 104 1.89 2.88 -12.29
N VAL A 105 2.05 3.69 -11.23
CA VAL A 105 3.25 4.48 -10.97
C VAL A 105 3.85 4.05 -9.64
N ARG A 106 5.15 3.74 -9.64
CA ARG A 106 5.92 3.37 -8.46
C ARG A 106 6.90 4.48 -8.10
N ASP A 107 6.90 4.87 -6.83
CA ASP A 107 7.93 5.70 -6.22
C ASP A 107 8.60 4.91 -5.09
N ARG A 108 9.92 5.05 -4.94
CA ARG A 108 10.63 4.48 -3.80
C ARG A 108 11.37 5.59 -3.07
N ARG A 109 11.10 5.68 -1.77
CA ARG A 109 11.80 6.59 -0.86
C ARG A 109 12.62 5.75 0.12
N ALA A 110 13.81 5.38 -0.31
CA ALA A 110 14.88 4.94 0.58
C ALA A 110 15.77 6.16 0.84
N LYS A 111 15.58 6.86 1.96
CA LYS A 111 16.44 8.00 2.31
C LYS A 111 17.55 7.51 3.22
N GLU A 112 18.77 7.95 2.97
CA GLU A 112 19.88 7.71 3.90
C GLU A 112 19.50 8.31 5.28
N GLY A 113 19.44 7.46 6.31
CA GLY A 113 19.00 7.83 7.66
C GLY A 113 17.49 7.81 7.91
N SER A 114 16.65 7.33 6.98
CA SER A 114 15.24 7.04 7.31
C SER A 114 15.10 5.71 8.04
N GLU A 115 14.26 5.68 9.07
CA GLU A 115 13.95 4.47 9.85
C GLU A 115 13.17 3.42 9.03
N GLN A 116 12.62 3.83 7.89
CA GLN A 116 11.81 2.99 7.01
C GLN A 116 12.22 3.15 5.56
N ASP A 117 12.21 2.05 4.82
CA ASP A 117 12.22 2.04 3.35
C ASP A 117 10.77 1.86 2.86
N VAL A 118 10.35 2.74 1.95
CA VAL A 118 8.96 2.82 1.51
C VAL A 118 8.87 2.79 -0.01
N VAL A 119 8.14 1.80 -0.52
CA VAL A 119 7.74 1.73 -1.92
C VAL A 119 6.25 2.04 -2.01
N THR A 120 5.90 3.05 -2.81
CA THR A 120 4.52 3.51 -3.01
C THR A 120 4.10 3.27 -4.44
N TYR A 121 2.98 2.57 -4.63
CA TYR A 121 2.33 2.40 -5.92
C TYR A 121 1.04 3.20 -5.95
N GLY A 122 0.88 4.07 -6.95
CA GLY A 122 -0.44 4.56 -7.35
C GLY A 122 -0.95 3.74 -8.52
N VAL A 123 -2.10 3.08 -8.31
CA VAL A 123 -2.78 2.28 -9.35
C VAL A 123 -4.07 2.99 -9.69
N ALA A 124 -4.24 3.41 -10.94
CA ALA A 124 -5.46 4.07 -11.42
C ALA A 124 -6.27 3.15 -12.34
N HIS A 125 -7.58 3.09 -12.08
CA HIS A 125 -8.53 2.37 -12.92
C HIS A 125 -8.58 3.00 -14.33
N PRO A 126 -8.56 2.21 -15.40
CA PRO A 126 -8.51 2.75 -16.76
C PRO A 126 -9.73 3.60 -17.13
N GLU A 127 -10.91 3.23 -16.65
CA GLU A 127 -12.17 3.88 -17.03
C GLU A 127 -12.52 5.08 -16.14
N THR A 128 -12.46 4.92 -14.81
CA THR A 128 -12.88 5.95 -13.85
C THR A 128 -11.72 6.86 -13.44
N GLY A 129 -10.47 6.39 -13.63
CA GLY A 129 -9.29 7.01 -13.04
C GLY A 129 -9.29 7.02 -11.52
N ARG A 130 -10.15 6.24 -10.86
CA ARG A 130 -10.10 6.06 -9.40
C ARG A 130 -8.73 5.50 -9.01
N ILE A 131 -8.12 6.02 -7.96
CA ILE A 131 -6.79 5.61 -7.52
C ILE A 131 -6.86 4.73 -6.27
N LEU A 132 -6.08 3.66 -6.30
CA LEU A 132 -5.67 2.88 -5.14
C LEU A 132 -4.20 3.20 -4.88
N VAL A 133 -3.86 3.56 -3.65
CA VAL A 133 -2.48 3.72 -3.23
C VAL A 133 -2.07 2.49 -2.42
N VAL A 134 -1.04 1.78 -2.87
CA VAL A 134 -0.44 0.64 -2.17
C VAL A 134 0.90 1.06 -1.62
N ARG A 135 1.06 1.08 -0.29
CA ARG A 135 2.34 1.42 0.37
C ARG A 135 2.94 0.18 1.00
N CYS A 136 4.12 -0.21 0.52
CA CYS A 136 4.95 -1.25 1.10
C CYS A 136 6.02 -0.59 1.95
N MET A 137 6.14 -0.98 3.22
CA MET A 137 7.03 -0.38 4.21
C MET A 137 7.85 -1.46 4.88
N ALA A 138 9.16 -1.29 4.90
CA ALA A 138 10.09 -2.11 5.66
C ALA A 138 10.46 -1.36 6.95
N PHE A 139 10.32 -2.04 8.08
CA PHE A 139 10.77 -1.57 9.39
C PHE A 139 12.14 -2.19 9.66
N ASP A 140 13.11 -1.37 10.08
CA ASP A 140 14.45 -1.79 10.48
C ASP A 140 15.29 -2.47 9.38
N HIS A 141 14.85 -2.39 8.12
CA HIS A 141 15.61 -2.87 6.97
C HIS A 141 15.22 -2.11 5.69
N THR A 142 16.04 -2.30 4.66
CA THR A 142 15.79 -1.81 3.30
C THR A 142 15.33 -2.98 2.45
N PHE A 143 14.34 -2.77 1.59
CA PHE A 143 13.89 -3.81 0.67
C PHE A 143 15.00 -4.23 -0.28
N GLU A 144 15.22 -5.53 -0.39
CA GLU A 144 16.10 -6.06 -1.42
C GLU A 144 15.48 -5.86 -2.82
N PRO A 145 16.28 -5.75 -3.89
CA PRO A 145 15.75 -5.62 -5.25
C PRO A 145 14.72 -6.69 -5.62
N LEU A 146 14.95 -7.94 -5.18
CA LEU A 146 14.03 -9.05 -5.41
C LEU A 146 12.66 -8.84 -4.74
N GLU A 147 12.63 -8.25 -3.54
CA GLU A 147 11.37 -7.93 -2.87
C GLU A 147 10.60 -6.82 -3.60
N VAL A 148 11.32 -5.84 -4.16
CA VAL A 148 10.71 -4.80 -4.99
C VAL A 148 10.16 -5.37 -6.30
N GLU A 149 10.86 -6.33 -6.92
CA GLU A 149 10.36 -7.05 -8.10
C GLU A 149 9.08 -7.83 -7.78
N ASP A 150 8.99 -8.48 -6.62
CA ASP A 150 7.77 -9.16 -6.17
C ASP A 150 6.61 -8.18 -5.99
N PHE A 151 6.86 -6.98 -5.43
CA PHE A 151 5.84 -5.93 -5.31
C PHE A 151 5.41 -5.39 -6.67
N ASP A 152 6.34 -5.20 -7.61
CA ASP A 152 6.03 -4.79 -8.98
C ASP A 152 5.15 -5.83 -9.68
N LEU A 153 5.48 -7.11 -9.54
CA LEU A 153 4.67 -8.21 -10.09
C LEU A 153 3.27 -8.22 -9.48
N ALA A 154 3.16 -8.01 -8.16
CA ALA A 154 1.87 -7.94 -7.50
C ALA A 154 1.04 -6.73 -7.97
N ALA A 155 1.66 -5.55 -8.11
CA ALA A 155 1.02 -4.34 -8.64
C ALA A 155 0.65 -4.47 -10.13
N ALA A 156 1.47 -5.16 -10.93
CA ALA A 156 1.23 -5.43 -12.35
C ALA A 156 0.04 -6.35 -12.61
N ASN A 157 -0.34 -7.15 -11.61
CA ASN A 157 -1.49 -8.06 -11.65
C ASN A 157 -2.70 -7.55 -10.86
N LEU A 158 -2.58 -6.38 -10.23
CA LEU A 158 -3.65 -5.80 -9.42
C LEU A 158 -4.82 -5.37 -10.29
N THR A 159 -6.03 -5.75 -9.87
CA THR A 159 -7.31 -5.39 -10.49
C THR A 159 -8.39 -5.23 -9.44
N TRP A 160 -9.42 -4.44 -9.75
CA TRP A 160 -10.64 -4.39 -8.96
C TRP A 160 -11.85 -3.97 -9.79
N ASP A 161 -13.03 -4.42 -9.39
CA ASP A 161 -14.27 -4.02 -10.04
C ASP A 161 -14.84 -2.75 -9.39
N GLU A 162 -15.26 -1.77 -10.20
CA GLU A 162 -16.07 -0.64 -9.75
C GLU A 162 -17.52 -1.12 -9.64
N THR A 163 -18.01 -1.33 -8.42
CA THR A 163 -19.43 -1.65 -8.12
C THR A 163 -20.25 -0.40 -7.89
#